data_AF-A0A6A5VVD6-F1
#
_entry.id   AF-A0A6A5VVD6-F1
#
_cell.length_a   1.000
_cell.length_b   1.000
_cell.length_c   1.000
_cell.angle_alpha   90.00
_cell.angle_beta   90.00
_cell.angle_gamma   90.00
#
_symmetry.space_group_name_H-M   'P 1'
#
loop_
_entity.id
_entity.type
_entity.pdbx_description
1 polymer ?
#
loop_
_entity_poly.entity_id
_entity_poly.type
_entity_poly.pdbx_seq_one_letter_code
_entity_poly.pdbx_strand_id
1 'polypeptide(L)'
;KAAKLEFYNDEEDKIEHPPYPSKPRHRPTTETKEEYYRRVQEWEAGRPHDVEIKVKGSAMTQKYYVDRLLPIYCQAMKSMREIDDKPWLLQEDGDPSHGMRKRGLAQEYKEACGTQNIVHPAQSPDLNPIEGTWAIIKQRLRR
;
A
#
# COMPACT_ATOMS: atom_id res chain seq x y z
N LYS A 1 -20.32 0.32 19.13
CA LYS A 1 -18.94 0.01 18.66
C LYS A 1 -18.89 0.32 17.17
N ALA A 2 -17.91 1.10 16.71
CA ALA A 2 -17.72 1.29 15.26
C ALA A 2 -17.33 -0.06 14.63
N ALA A 3 -17.70 -0.26 13.37
CA ALA A 3 -17.20 -1.40 12.60
C ALA A 3 -15.65 -1.36 12.54
N LYS A 4 -15.01 -2.52 12.36
CA LYS A 4 -13.56 -2.60 12.18
C LYS A 4 -13.17 -1.72 10.98
N LEU A 5 -12.32 -0.73 11.20
CA LEU A 5 -11.76 0.10 10.14
C LEU A 5 -10.67 -0.71 9.43
N GLU A 6 -10.77 -0.81 8.11
CA GLU A 6 -9.75 -1.40 7.26
C GLU A 6 -8.95 -0.28 6.61
N PHE A 7 -7.63 -0.28 6.80
CA PHE A 7 -6.71 0.62 6.11
C PHE A 7 -6.09 -0.08 4.91
N TYR A 8 -5.70 0.70 3.89
CA TYR A 8 -5.10 0.16 2.67
C TYR A 8 -3.72 -0.50 2.89
N ASN A 9 -3.12 -0.30 4.06
CA ASN A 9 -1.84 -0.89 4.48
C ASN A 9 -2.00 -2.01 5.51
N ASP A 10 -3.21 -2.55 5.71
CA ASP A 10 -3.43 -3.63 6.70
C ASP A 10 -2.87 -5.00 6.24
N GLU A 11 -2.16 -5.08 5.10
CA GLU A 11 -1.45 -6.31 4.71
C GLU A 11 -0.24 -6.55 5.64
N GLU A 12 -0.25 -7.68 6.35
CA GLU A 12 0.79 -8.06 7.32
C GLU A 12 2.16 -8.25 6.65
N ASP A 13 3.22 -7.84 7.36
CA ASP A 13 4.61 -8.11 6.96
C ASP A 13 4.81 -9.61 6.76
N LYS A 14 5.33 -10.00 5.60
CA LYS A 14 5.60 -11.40 5.28
C LYS A 14 7.03 -11.75 5.70
N ILE A 15 7.17 -12.66 6.65
CA ILE A 15 8.45 -13.27 6.97
C ILE A 15 8.68 -14.38 5.95
N GLU A 16 9.70 -14.23 5.11
CA GLU A 16 10.16 -15.32 4.25
C GLU A 16 11.33 -16.05 4.94
N HIS A 17 11.22 -17.37 5.00
CA HIS A 17 12.29 -18.25 5.46
C HIS A 17 13.05 -18.76 4.24
N PRO A 18 14.22 -18.19 3.90
CA PRO A 18 15.02 -18.69 2.78
C PRO A 18 15.34 -20.19 2.94
N PRO A 19 15.43 -20.94 1.83
CA PRO A 19 15.60 -22.39 1.89
C PRO A 19 16.88 -22.78 2.61
N TYR A 20 16.75 -23.64 3.61
CA TYR A 20 17.89 -24.12 4.38
C TYR A 20 18.82 -24.99 3.51
N PRO A 21 20.14 -24.78 3.57
CA PRO A 21 21.08 -25.73 2.99
C PRO A 21 20.90 -27.09 3.67
N SER A 22 21.00 -28.19 2.91
CA SER A 22 20.79 -29.54 3.46
C SER A 22 21.79 -29.85 4.58
N LYS A 23 21.31 -30.38 5.71
CA LYS A 23 22.18 -30.77 6.83
C LYS A 23 23.28 -31.75 6.35
N PRO A 24 24.55 -31.53 6.71
CA PRO A 24 25.63 -32.43 6.37
C PRO A 24 25.35 -33.86 6.86
N ARG A 25 25.48 -34.84 5.97
CA ARG A 25 25.40 -36.27 6.31
C ARG A 25 26.76 -36.80 6.74
N HIS A 26 26.77 -37.70 7.71
CA HIS A 26 27.96 -38.35 8.20
C HIS A 26 28.52 -39.32 7.15
N ARG A 27 29.85 -39.35 6.98
CA ARG A 27 30.59 -40.16 6.01
C ARG A 27 31.66 -41.02 6.72
N PRO A 28 31.25 -42.12 7.38
CA PRO A 28 32.14 -42.87 8.28
C PRO A 28 33.40 -43.46 7.62
N THR A 29 33.40 -43.61 6.29
CA THR A 29 34.51 -44.16 5.52
C THR A 29 35.59 -43.16 5.15
N THR A 30 35.31 -41.85 5.23
CA THR A 30 36.23 -40.81 4.73
C THR A 30 36.38 -39.61 5.66
N GLU A 31 35.62 -39.53 6.75
CA GLU A 31 35.74 -38.45 7.75
C GLU A 31 35.73 -39.02 9.17
N THR A 32 36.47 -38.38 10.08
CA THR A 32 36.39 -38.71 11.51
C THR A 32 35.16 -38.08 12.15
N LYS A 33 34.80 -38.55 13.35
CA LYS A 33 33.66 -38.04 14.09
C LYS A 33 33.82 -36.55 14.44
N GLU A 34 35.04 -36.10 14.74
CA GLU A 34 35.31 -34.68 15.01
C GLU A 34 35.11 -33.81 13.77
N GLU A 35 35.55 -34.28 12.60
CA GLU A 35 35.41 -33.56 11.34
C GLU A 35 33.94 -33.40 10.94
N TYR A 36 33.12 -34.41 11.21
CA TYR A 36 31.68 -34.35 11.06
C TYR A 36 31.05 -33.29 11.98
N TYR A 37 31.39 -33.29 13.27
CA TYR A 37 30.85 -32.30 14.21
C TYR A 37 31.24 -30.88 13.85
N ARG A 38 32.48 -30.65 13.40
CA ARG A 38 32.94 -29.33 12.92
C ARG A 38 32.10 -28.85 11.74
N ARG A 39 31.85 -29.70 10.75
CA ARG A 39 30.97 -29.38 9.62
C ARG A 39 29.53 -29.09 10.03
N VAL A 40 29.01 -29.79 11.03
CA VAL A 40 27.68 -29.52 11.56
C VAL A 40 27.65 -28.15 12.24
N GLN A 41 28.65 -27.80 13.05
CA GLN A 41 28.74 -26.49 13.69
C GLN A 41 28.85 -25.35 12.66
N GLU A 42 29.68 -25.50 11.63
CA GLU A 42 29.78 -24.54 10.53
C GLU A 42 28.44 -24.38 9.79
N TRP A 43 27.73 -25.49 9.56
CA TRP A 43 26.41 -25.47 8.96
C TRP A 43 25.36 -24.78 9.84
N GLU A 44 25.43 -24.95 11.18
CA GLU A 44 24.54 -24.25 12.11
C GLU A 44 24.83 -22.75 12.17
N ALA A 45 26.11 -22.36 12.15
CA ALA A 45 26.53 -20.95 12.12
C ALA A 45 26.20 -20.25 10.78
N GLY A 46 26.21 -21.00 9.67
CA GLY A 46 25.89 -20.50 8.33
C GLY A 46 24.39 -20.49 7.98
N ARG A 47 23.50 -20.74 8.94
CA ARG A 47 22.05 -20.70 8.69
C ARG A 47 21.64 -19.29 8.24
N PRO A 48 20.88 -19.17 7.14
CA PRO A 48 20.29 -17.89 6.76
C PRO A 48 19.45 -17.33 7.92
N HIS A 49 19.56 -16.04 8.17
CA HIS A 49 18.67 -15.36 9.10
C HIS A 49 17.31 -15.14 8.42
N ASP A 50 16.24 -15.09 9.23
CA ASP A 50 14.92 -14.71 8.75
C ASP A 50 15.01 -13.32 8.12
N VAL A 51 14.50 -13.19 6.90
CA VAL A 51 14.49 -11.91 6.19
C VAL A 51 13.10 -11.32 6.35
N GLU A 52 13.03 -10.21 7.09
CA GLU A 52 11.84 -9.35 7.08
C GLU A 52 11.70 -8.71 5.70
N ILE A 53 10.82 -9.26 4.87
CA ILE A 53 10.46 -8.64 3.60
C ILE A 53 9.36 -7.64 3.88
N LYS A 54 9.75 -6.37 3.97
CA LYS A 54 8.79 -5.27 3.89
C LYS A 54 8.04 -5.42 2.57
N VAL A 55 6.73 -5.65 2.64
CA VAL A 55 5.90 -5.84 1.46
C VAL A 55 6.07 -4.61 0.56
N LYS A 56 6.63 -4.83 -0.63
CA LYS A 56 6.87 -3.78 -1.62
C LYS A 56 5.52 -3.35 -2.19
N GLY A 57 4.83 -2.41 -1.52
CA GLY A 57 3.45 -2.07 -1.89
C GLY A 57 2.75 -0.99 -1.05
N SER A 58 3.40 -0.36 -0.07
CA SER A 58 2.77 0.65 0.82
C SER A 58 2.32 1.95 0.12
N ALA A 59 2.54 2.07 -1.19
CA ALA A 59 2.10 3.21 -1.99
C ALA A 59 0.78 2.88 -2.68
N MET A 60 -0.16 3.81 -2.64
CA MET A 60 -1.45 3.70 -3.32
C MET A 60 -1.25 3.34 -4.79
N THR A 61 -1.80 2.21 -5.23
CA THR A 61 -1.77 1.85 -6.66
C THR A 61 -3.00 2.40 -7.36
N GLN A 62 -2.85 2.72 -8.64
CA GLN A 62 -3.99 3.15 -9.46
C GLN A 62 -5.10 2.07 -9.49
N LYS A 63 -4.73 0.79 -9.52
CA LYS A 63 -5.68 -0.33 -9.48
C LYS A 63 -6.50 -0.32 -8.18
N TYR A 64 -5.83 -0.23 -7.03
CA TYR A 64 -6.53 -0.17 -5.74
C TYR A 64 -7.45 1.04 -5.65
N TYR A 65 -6.96 2.21 -6.06
CA TYR A 65 -7.75 3.44 -6.08
C TYR A 65 -9.02 3.29 -6.92
N VAL A 66 -8.94 2.70 -8.12
CA VAL A 66 -10.09 2.43 -9.00
C VAL A 66 -11.04 1.38 -8.43
N ASP A 67 -10.51 0.29 -7.86
CA ASP A 67 -11.32 -0.83 -7.41
C ASP A 67 -12.03 -0.53 -6.07
N ARG A 68 -11.46 0.33 -5.21
CA ARG A 68 -11.91 0.52 -3.82
C ARG A 68 -12.37 1.93 -3.47
N LEU A 69 -11.71 2.99 -3.96
CA LEU A 69 -11.95 4.37 -3.52
C LEU A 69 -12.82 5.16 -4.51
N LEU A 70 -12.40 5.17 -5.77
CA LEU A 70 -13.08 5.92 -6.83
C LEU A 70 -14.58 5.59 -6.99
N PRO A 71 -15.05 4.34 -6.82
CA PRO A 71 -16.48 4.03 -6.91
C PRO A 71 -17.30 4.76 -5.84
N ILE A 72 -16.74 4.94 -4.64
CA ILE A 72 -17.39 5.67 -3.54
C ILE A 72 -17.54 7.14 -3.91
N TYR A 73 -16.50 7.76 -4.48
CA TYR A 73 -16.56 9.15 -4.91
C TYR A 73 -17.55 9.35 -6.06
N CYS A 74 -17.54 8.46 -7.05
CA CYS A 74 -18.49 8.52 -8.16
C CYS A 74 -19.93 8.32 -7.68
N GLN A 75 -20.18 7.46 -6.69
CA GLN A 75 -21.50 7.32 -6.09
C GLN A 75 -21.91 8.59 -5.35
N ALA A 76 -21.04 9.16 -4.52
CA ALA A 76 -21.31 10.42 -3.82
C ALA A 76 -21.65 11.55 -4.79
N MET A 77 -20.88 11.68 -5.87
CA MET A 77 -21.13 12.68 -6.93
C MET A 77 -22.49 12.48 -7.60
N LYS A 78 -22.90 11.22 -7.88
CA LYS A 78 -24.24 10.93 -8.41
C LYS A 78 -25.33 11.36 -7.43
N SER A 79 -25.18 11.03 -6.14
CA SER A 79 -26.14 11.45 -5.11
C SER A 79 -26.21 12.98 -4.97
N MET A 80 -25.09 13.69 -5.09
CA MET A 80 -25.11 15.16 -5.04
C MET A 80 -25.82 15.79 -6.25
N ARG A 81 -25.69 15.18 -7.44
CA ARG A 81 -26.41 15.61 -8.65
C ARG A 81 -27.93 15.38 -8.60
N GLU A 82 -28.38 14.47 -7.74
CA GLU A 82 -29.81 14.28 -7.47
C GLU A 82 -30.38 15.40 -6.58
N ILE A 83 -29.52 16.07 -5.80
CA ILE A 83 -29.92 17.15 -4.88
C ILE A 83 -30.03 18.48 -5.62
N ASP A 84 -29.04 18.82 -6.44
CA ASP A 84 -29.06 20.04 -7.25
C ASP A 84 -28.34 19.87 -8.60
N ASP A 85 -28.67 20.76 -9.54
CA ASP A 85 -28.10 20.78 -10.90
C ASP A 85 -26.76 21.55 -10.98
N LYS A 86 -25.99 21.56 -9.88
CA LYS A 86 -24.70 22.27 -9.87
C LYS A 86 -23.60 21.41 -10.47
N PRO A 87 -22.55 22.06 -11.02
CA PRO A 87 -21.36 21.34 -11.45
C PRO A 87 -20.58 20.86 -10.22
N TRP A 88 -20.85 19.63 -9.79
CA TRP A 88 -20.05 18.94 -8.79
C TRP A 88 -18.70 18.53 -9.40
N LEU A 89 -17.61 18.98 -8.77
CA LEU A 89 -16.24 18.74 -9.21
C LEU A 89 -15.47 17.96 -8.15
N LEU A 90 -14.67 17.00 -8.58
CA LEU A 90 -13.76 16.22 -7.74
C LEU A 90 -12.42 16.96 -7.59
N GLN A 91 -11.99 17.22 -6.35
CA GLN A 91 -10.67 17.78 -6.06
C GLN A 91 -9.74 16.72 -5.51
N GLU A 92 -8.58 16.58 -6.15
CA GLU A 92 -7.54 15.62 -5.81
C GLU A 92 -6.17 16.25 -6.06
N ASP A 93 -5.14 15.70 -5.41
CA ASP A 93 -3.76 16.10 -5.65
C ASP A 93 -3.17 15.38 -6.89
N GLY A 94 -1.90 15.68 -7.17
CA GLY A 94 -1.17 15.14 -8.32
C GLY A 94 -0.62 13.72 -8.13
N ASP A 95 -1.13 12.93 -7.20
CA ASP A 95 -0.63 11.56 -6.96
C ASP A 95 -0.72 10.70 -8.24
N PRO A 96 0.32 9.90 -8.57
CA PRO A 96 0.31 9.06 -9.76
C PRO A 96 -0.88 8.09 -9.86
N SER A 97 -1.41 7.62 -8.72
CA SER A 97 -2.57 6.72 -8.68
C SER A 97 -3.83 7.37 -9.26
N HIS A 98 -3.97 8.69 -9.19
CA HIS A 98 -5.12 9.44 -9.70
C HIS A 98 -5.16 9.54 -11.24
N GLY A 99 -4.08 9.15 -11.94
CA GLY A 99 -4.02 9.11 -13.41
C GLY A 99 -3.77 10.46 -14.07
N MET A 100 -3.27 11.47 -13.35
CA MET A 100 -3.13 12.85 -13.87
C MET A 100 -1.99 13.03 -14.89
N ARG A 101 -0.98 12.14 -14.91
CA ARG A 101 0.19 12.26 -15.80
C ARG A 101 0.03 11.55 -17.15
N LYS A 102 -0.73 10.46 -17.18
CA LYS A 102 -1.01 9.65 -18.37
C LYS A 102 -2.42 9.10 -18.24
N ARG A 103 -3.14 9.08 -19.36
CA ARG A 103 -4.44 8.41 -19.44
C ARG A 103 -4.26 6.96 -19.05
N GLY A 104 -4.98 6.55 -18.01
CA GLY A 104 -4.93 5.22 -17.42
C GLY A 104 -6.25 4.90 -16.72
N LEU A 105 -6.26 3.84 -15.93
CA LEU A 105 -7.49 3.25 -15.38
C LEU A 105 -8.34 4.25 -14.60
N ALA A 106 -7.72 5.12 -13.80
CA ALA A 106 -8.44 6.11 -13.00
C ALA A 106 -9.14 7.15 -13.88
N GLN A 107 -8.48 7.62 -14.94
CA GLN A 107 -9.06 8.62 -15.83
C GLN A 107 -10.21 8.02 -16.65
N GLU A 108 -10.04 6.80 -17.18
CA GLU A 108 -11.09 6.08 -17.92
C GLU A 108 -12.33 5.85 -17.05
N TYR A 109 -12.15 5.46 -15.79
CA TYR A 109 -13.26 5.25 -14.86
C TYR A 109 -13.98 6.56 -14.52
N LYS A 110 -13.24 7.65 -14.30
CA LYS A 110 -13.81 9.00 -14.06
C LYS A 110 -14.65 9.45 -15.26
N GLU A 111 -14.14 9.29 -16.47
CA GLU A 111 -14.84 9.60 -17.73
C GLU A 111 -16.13 8.77 -17.85
N ALA A 112 -16.06 7.45 -17.60
CA ALA A 112 -17.22 6.56 -17.63
C ALA A 112 -18.30 6.95 -16.59
N CYS A 113 -17.89 7.51 -15.45
CA CYS A 113 -18.80 8.02 -14.43
C CYS A 113 -19.23 9.47 -14.65
N GLY A 114 -18.75 10.13 -15.72
CA GLY A 114 -18.99 11.55 -15.98
C GLY A 114 -18.47 12.45 -14.86
N THR A 115 -17.39 12.07 -14.17
CA THR A 115 -16.77 12.84 -13.10
C THR A 115 -15.78 13.85 -13.68
N GLN A 116 -15.88 15.10 -13.26
CA GLN A 116 -14.97 16.18 -13.67
C GLN A 116 -14.03 16.52 -12.52
N ASN A 117 -12.74 16.65 -12.80
CA ASN A 117 -11.76 17.08 -11.81
C ASN A 117 -11.54 18.59 -11.88
N ILE A 118 -11.35 19.24 -10.74
CA ILE A 118 -10.79 20.60 -10.70
C ILE A 118 -9.29 20.55 -10.98
N VAL A 119 -8.77 21.56 -11.68
CA VAL A 119 -7.33 21.74 -11.86
C VAL A 119 -6.71 22.10 -10.51
N HIS A 120 -5.76 21.30 -10.05
CA HIS A 120 -5.04 21.53 -8.81
C HIS A 120 -3.52 21.62 -9.09
N PRO A 121 -2.84 22.70 -8.66
CA PRO A 121 -1.41 22.85 -8.87
C PRO A 121 -0.60 21.87 -8.02
N ALA A 122 0.57 21.47 -8.54
CA ALA A 122 1.48 20.60 -7.81
C ALA A 122 1.98 21.28 -6.52
N GLN A 123 2.26 20.47 -5.48
CA GLN A 123 2.85 20.93 -4.22
C GLN A 123 2.07 22.08 -3.53
N SER A 124 0.75 22.13 -3.70
CA SER A 124 -0.09 23.20 -3.16
C SER A 124 -1.12 22.68 -2.14
N PRO A 125 -0.67 22.07 -1.02
CA PRO A 125 -1.56 21.53 0.01
C PRO A 125 -2.43 22.61 0.67
N ASP A 126 -1.97 23.85 0.70
CA ASP A 126 -2.70 25.02 1.19
C ASP A 126 -3.97 25.33 0.39
N LEU A 127 -4.02 24.92 -0.88
CA LEU A 127 -5.19 25.05 -1.75
C LEU A 127 -6.14 23.85 -1.66
N ASN A 128 -5.83 22.85 -0.82
CA ASN A 128 -6.68 21.69 -0.60
C ASN A 128 -7.42 21.80 0.75
N PRO A 129 -8.77 21.91 0.75
CA PRO A 129 -9.53 22.05 2.00
C PRO A 129 -9.40 20.86 2.96
N ILE A 130 -8.99 19.68 2.48
CA ILE A 130 -8.79 18.51 3.36
C ILE A 130 -7.67 18.74 4.37
N GLU A 131 -6.65 19.53 4.04
CA GLU A 131 -5.52 19.83 4.92
C GLU A 131 -5.97 20.63 6.14
N GLY A 132 -6.92 21.55 5.96
CA GLY A 132 -7.56 22.27 7.07
C GLY A 132 -8.33 21.32 8.00
N THR A 133 -9.03 20.35 7.42
CA THR A 133 -9.74 19.31 8.20
C THR A 133 -8.75 18.48 9.02
N TRP A 134 -7.64 18.05 8.41
CA TRP A 134 -6.58 17.33 9.12
C TRP A 134 -5.92 18.16 10.22
N ALA A 135 -5.70 19.46 10.01
CA ALA A 135 -5.13 20.34 11.03
C ALA A 135 -6.02 20.39 12.28
N ILE A 136 -7.35 20.51 12.11
CA ILE A 136 -8.33 20.50 13.20
C ILE A 136 -8.29 19.15 13.94
N ILE A 137 -8.29 18.03 13.20
CA ILE A 137 -8.21 16.69 13.79
C ILE A 137 -6.93 16.52 14.62
N LYS A 138 -5.77 16.86 14.04
CA LYS A 138 -4.46 16.77 14.71
C LYS A 138 -4.42 17.63 15.98
N GLN A 139 -4.96 18.84 15.94
CA GLN A 139 -5.02 19.71 17.12
C GLN A 139 -5.86 19.10 18.25
N ARG A 140 -6.97 18.42 17.92
CA ARG A 140 -7.85 17.79 18.91
C ARG A 140 -7.25 16.51 19.50
N LEU A 141 -6.49 15.76 18.71
CA LEU A 141 -5.83 14.52 19.15
C LEU A 141 -4.57 14.76 19.98
N ARG A 142 -3.91 15.92 19.83
CA ARG A 142 -2.72 16.32 20.61
C ARG A 142 -3.02 16.66 22.08
N ARG A 143 -4.20 16.32 22.58
CA ARG A 143 -4.58 16.52 23.99
C ARG A 143 -3.84 15.55 24.90
#